data_AF-A0A9D8FMW1-F1
#
_entry.id   AF-A0A9D8FMW1-F1
#
_cell.length_a   1.000
_cell.length_b   1.000
_cell.length_c   1.000
_cell.angle_alpha   90.00
_cell.angle_beta   90.00
_cell.angle_gamma   90.00
#
_symmetry.space_group_name_H-M   'P 1'
#
loop_
_entity.id
_entity.type
_entity.pdbx_description
1 polymer ?
#
loop_
_entity_poly.entity_id
_entity_poly.type
_entity_poly.pdbx_seq_one_letter_code
_entity_poly.pdbx_strand_id
1 'polypeptide(L)'
;MQIGSGSSSTPAVADLNEDGNYDIIWGCYDGKLHAMYYNHISQEWSDTPGFPVFLENAISASPAIGDLDNDGKLEIAIATQGNNNIGIFLSLRIMEK
;
A
#
# COMPACT_ATOMS: atom_id res chain seq x y z
N MET A 1 3.66 -18.63 -0.24
CA MET A 1 3.38 -17.18 -0.29
C MET A 1 4.28 -16.49 0.71
N GLN A 2 5.10 -15.53 0.27
CA GLN A 2 6.01 -14.77 1.12
C GLN A 2 5.42 -13.37 1.33
N ILE A 3 5.12 -13.02 2.59
CA ILE A 3 4.41 -11.80 2.99
C ILE A 3 5.34 -10.58 3.22
N GLY A 4 6.54 -10.62 2.66
CA GLY A 4 7.61 -9.62 2.86
C GLY A 4 8.64 -10.02 3.93
N SER A 5 9.60 -9.12 4.20
CA SER A 5 10.48 -9.12 5.38
C SER A 5 9.69 -8.71 6.65
N GLY A 6 10.37 -8.50 7.78
CA GLY A 6 9.74 -7.95 8.97
C GLY A 6 9.02 -6.62 8.67
N SER A 7 7.90 -6.39 9.33
CA SER A 7 7.19 -5.11 9.29
C SER A 7 6.91 -4.66 10.73
N SER A 8 7.07 -3.37 11.00
CA SER A 8 6.58 -2.75 12.23
C SER A 8 5.46 -1.74 11.94
N SER A 9 4.99 -1.64 10.70
CA SER A 9 3.84 -0.81 10.34
C SER A 9 2.55 -1.48 10.81
N THR A 10 1.63 -0.72 11.39
CA THR A 10 0.25 -1.19 11.55
C THR A 10 -0.40 -1.21 10.16
N PRO A 11 -1.03 -2.31 9.72
CA PRO A 11 -1.69 -2.35 8.42
C PRO A 11 -2.88 -1.37 8.40
N ALA A 12 -3.19 -0.85 7.21
CA ALA A 12 -4.42 -0.11 6.94
C ALA A 12 -5.34 -0.95 6.03
N VAL A 13 -6.64 -0.62 6.01
CA VAL A 13 -7.64 -1.31 5.19
C VAL A 13 -8.46 -0.27 4.44
N ALA A 14 -8.58 -0.42 3.13
CA ALA A 14 -9.38 0.43 2.25
C ALA A 14 -9.66 -0.27 0.92
N ASP A 15 -10.71 0.13 0.20
CA ASP A 15 -10.94 -0.29 -1.19
C ASP A 15 -10.18 0.66 -2.11
N LEU A 16 -8.92 0.31 -2.46
CA LEU A 16 -8.00 1.22 -3.17
C LEU A 16 -8.33 1.36 -4.65
N ASN A 17 -8.94 0.34 -5.24
CA ASN A 17 -9.26 0.26 -6.66
C ASN A 17 -10.76 0.36 -6.95
N GLU A 18 -11.58 0.69 -5.95
CA GLU A 18 -13.03 0.86 -6.06
C GLU A 18 -13.75 -0.38 -6.62
N ASP A 19 -13.21 -1.57 -6.37
CA ASP A 19 -13.77 -2.82 -6.88
C ASP A 19 -14.77 -3.47 -5.92
N GLY A 20 -14.96 -2.87 -4.74
CA GLY A 20 -15.85 -3.34 -3.68
C GLY A 20 -15.21 -4.36 -2.73
N ASN A 21 -13.97 -4.80 -2.96
CA ASN A 21 -13.20 -5.62 -2.04
C ASN A 21 -12.19 -4.75 -1.29
N TYR A 22 -12.17 -4.88 0.04
CA TYR A 22 -11.19 -4.16 0.83
C TYR A 22 -9.79 -4.78 0.68
N ASP A 23 -8.82 -3.92 0.40
CA ASP A 23 -7.40 -4.23 0.42
C ASP A 23 -6.81 -4.07 1.82
N ILE A 24 -5.76 -4.84 2.12
CA ILE A 24 -4.90 -4.71 3.29
C ILE A 24 -3.58 -4.11 2.83
N ILE A 25 -3.18 -2.98 3.40
CA ILE A 25 -2.00 -2.20 3.00
C ILE A 25 -0.97 -2.21 4.14
N TRP A 26 0.30 -2.50 3.84
CA TRP A 26 1.38 -2.43 4.83
C TRP A 26 2.75 -2.12 4.22
N GLY A 27 3.59 -1.45 5.02
CA GLY A 27 4.98 -1.21 4.68
C GLY A 27 5.88 -2.34 5.18
N CYS A 28 7.02 -2.55 4.52
CA CYS A 28 7.98 -3.58 4.88
C CYS A 28 9.43 -3.03 4.95
N TYR A 29 10.28 -3.65 5.77
CA TYR A 29 11.70 -3.27 5.87
C TYR A 29 12.51 -3.52 4.60
N ASP A 30 11.98 -4.30 3.66
CA ASP A 30 12.57 -4.48 2.32
C ASP A 30 12.36 -3.27 1.38
N GLY A 31 11.74 -2.21 1.90
CA GLY A 31 11.45 -0.98 1.17
C GLY A 31 10.26 -1.07 0.23
N LYS A 32 9.43 -2.10 0.37
CA LYS A 32 8.20 -2.25 -0.41
C LYS A 32 6.97 -1.87 0.39
N LEU A 33 6.07 -1.17 -0.27
CA LEU A 33 4.68 -1.02 0.13
C LEU A 33 3.88 -2.14 -0.54
N HIS A 34 3.18 -2.93 0.25
CA HIS A 34 2.34 -4.01 -0.23
C HIS A 34 0.87 -3.65 -0.04
N ALA A 35 0.03 -4.14 -0.96
CA ALA A 35 -1.40 -4.19 -0.79
C ALA A 35 -1.92 -5.52 -1.35
N MET A 36 -2.85 -6.14 -0.65
CA MET A 36 -3.50 -7.38 -1.09
C MET A 36 -4.98 -7.40 -0.73
N TYR A 37 -5.77 -8.11 -1.53
CA TYR A 37 -7.18 -8.37 -1.27
C TYR A 37 -7.45 -9.88 -1.29
N TYR A 38 -8.57 -10.27 -0.67
CA TYR A 38 -9.05 -11.64 -0.80
C TYR A 38 -9.94 -11.75 -2.04
N ASN A 39 -9.47 -12.50 -3.04
CA ASN A 39 -10.24 -12.70 -4.26
C ASN A 39 -11.32 -13.77 -4.02
N HIS A 40 -12.58 -13.33 -3.94
CA HIS A 40 -13.72 -14.21 -3.68
C HIS A 40 -14.03 -15.19 -4.82
N ILE A 41 -13.51 -14.97 -6.04
CA ILE A 41 -13.69 -15.85 -7.20
C ILE A 41 -12.68 -17.00 -7.14
N SER A 42 -11.38 -16.68 -7.00
CA SER A 42 -10.32 -17.70 -6.92
C SER A 42 -10.19 -18.32 -5.53
N GLN A 43 -10.80 -17.71 -4.50
CA GLN A 43 -10.69 -18.08 -3.09
C GLN A 43 -9.26 -17.97 -2.53
N GLU A 44 -8.46 -17.06 -3.09
CA GLU A 44 -7.04 -16.88 -2.76
C GLU A 44 -6.73 -15.41 -2.47
N TRP A 45 -5.68 -15.17 -1.67
CA TRP A 45 -5.12 -13.82 -1.52
C TRP A 45 -4.37 -13.43 -2.78
N SER A 46 -4.63 -12.23 -3.29
CA SER A 46 -4.01 -11.68 -4.50
C SER A 46 -3.46 -10.29 -4.22
N ASP A 47 -2.36 -9.94 -4.88
CA ASP A 47 -1.83 -8.57 -4.81
C ASP A 47 -2.84 -7.60 -5.47
N THR A 48 -3.09 -6.48 -4.82
CA THR A 48 -3.89 -5.38 -5.40
C THR A 48 -3.18 -4.89 -6.67
N PRO A 49 -3.91 -4.62 -7.78
CA PRO A 49 -3.29 -4.12 -9.00
C PRO A 49 -2.37 -2.91 -8.75
N GLY A 50 -1.12 -3.00 -9.23
CA GLY A 50 -0.11 -1.96 -9.01
C GLY A 50 0.81 -2.18 -7.79
N PHE A 51 0.58 -3.23 -7.00
CA PHE A 51 1.41 -3.60 -5.86
C PHE A 51 2.22 -4.90 -6.12
N PRO A 52 3.34 -5.10 -5.40
CA PRO A 52 3.98 -4.16 -4.47
C PRO A 52 4.67 -2.99 -5.16
N VAL A 53 4.75 -1.85 -4.47
CA VAL A 53 5.48 -0.66 -4.91
C VAL A 53 6.81 -0.59 -4.19
N PHE A 54 7.91 -0.38 -4.92
CA PHE A 54 9.24 -0.23 -4.33
C PHE A 54 9.57 1.24 -4.05
N LEU A 55 9.83 1.57 -2.79
CA LEU A 55 10.09 2.93 -2.29
C LEU A 55 11.56 3.18 -1.92
N GLU A 56 12.45 2.27 -2.31
CA GLU A 56 13.91 2.26 -2.09
C GLU A 56 14.38 2.15 -0.64
N ASN A 57 13.66 2.75 0.32
CA ASN A 57 14.03 2.82 1.72
C ASN A 57 13.08 2.00 2.59
N ALA A 58 13.63 1.43 3.67
CA ALA A 58 12.88 0.61 4.61
C ALA A 58 11.66 1.35 5.17
N ILE A 59 10.54 0.65 5.29
CA ILE A 59 9.28 1.22 5.76
C ILE A 59 8.93 0.65 7.13
N SER A 60 8.82 1.52 8.13
CA SER A 60 8.36 1.17 9.47
C SER A 60 7.16 1.98 9.95
N ALA A 61 6.70 2.94 9.14
CA ALA A 61 5.54 3.76 9.45
C ALA A 61 4.25 3.08 8.99
N SER A 62 3.15 3.35 9.70
CA SER A 62 1.82 2.93 9.29
C SER A 62 1.34 3.77 8.11
N PRO A 63 0.76 3.16 7.04
CA PRO A 63 0.11 3.90 5.97
C PRO A 63 -1.10 4.68 6.47
N ALA A 64 -1.31 5.88 5.91
CA ALA A 64 -2.54 6.66 6.02
C ALA A 64 -3.23 6.72 4.66
N ILE A 65 -4.56 6.62 4.64
CA ILE A 65 -5.35 6.52 3.41
C ILE A 65 -6.41 7.60 3.39
N GLY A 66 -6.59 8.26 2.26
CA GLY A 66 -7.64 9.26 2.03
C GLY A 66 -7.54 9.87 0.65
N ASP A 67 -8.64 10.52 0.22
CA ASP A 67 -8.66 11.37 -0.96
C ASP A 67 -8.00 12.72 -0.62
N LEU A 68 -6.77 12.90 -1.07
CA LEU A 68 -5.89 14.03 -0.77
C LEU A 68 -5.95 15.13 -1.82
N ASP A 69 -6.32 14.79 -3.05
CA ASP A 69 -6.43 15.74 -4.17
C ASP A 69 -7.88 16.06 -4.58
N ASN A 70 -8.85 15.43 -3.91
CA ASN A 70 -10.28 15.63 -4.06
C ASN A 70 -10.79 15.23 -5.47
N ASP A 71 -10.20 14.17 -6.05
CA ASP A 71 -10.64 13.56 -7.31
C ASP A 71 -11.62 12.39 -7.11
N GLY A 72 -11.88 12.01 -5.85
CA GLY A 72 -12.76 10.92 -5.46
C GLY A 72 -12.06 9.57 -5.29
N LYS A 73 -10.77 9.47 -5.62
CA LYS A 73 -9.97 8.26 -5.44
C LYS A 73 -9.16 8.32 -4.14
N LEU A 74 -8.74 7.16 -3.65
CA LEU A 74 -7.96 7.07 -2.43
C LEU A 74 -6.45 7.08 -2.73
N GLU A 75 -5.71 7.93 -2.01
CA GLU A 75 -4.24 7.93 -2.01
C GLU A 75 -3.68 7.29 -0.73
N ILE A 76 -2.42 6.87 -0.81
CA ILE A 76 -1.66 6.33 0.33
C ILE A 76 -0.52 7.29 0.69
N ALA A 77 -0.51 7.76 1.92
CA ALA A 77 0.62 8.46 2.51
C ALA A 77 1.40 7.51 3.43
N ILE A 78 2.71 7.39 3.22
CA ILE A 78 3.59 6.58 4.06
C ILE A 78 4.98 7.19 4.16
N ALA A 79 5.61 7.06 5.33
CA ALA A 79 6.96 7.54 5.58
C ALA A 79 7.99 6.41 5.51
N THR A 80 9.14 6.67 4.87
CA THR A 80 10.27 5.73 4.78
C THR A 80 11.45 6.18 5.63
N GLN A 81 12.29 5.23 6.06
CA GLN A 81 13.51 5.51 6.82
C GLN A 81 14.63 5.96 5.88
N GLY A 82 14.68 7.26 5.57
CA GLY A 82 15.80 7.88 4.85
C GLY A 82 16.85 8.48 5.78
N ASN A 83 18.08 8.65 5.28
CA ASN A 83 19.23 9.15 6.05
C ASN A 83 19.07 10.58 6.62
N ASN A 84 18.05 11.36 6.23
CA ASN A 84 17.70 12.68 6.81
C ASN A 84 16.33 13.24 6.34
N ASN A 85 15.49 12.46 5.67
CA ASN A 85 14.23 12.96 5.11
C ASN A 85 13.06 12.05 5.50
N ILE A 86 12.00 12.64 6.04
CA ILE A 86 10.67 12.05 6.02
C ILE A 86 10.27 12.06 4.54
N GLY A 87 10.44 10.94 3.84
CA GLY A 87 9.94 10.79 2.48
C GLY A 87 8.42 10.75 2.53
N ILE A 88 7.75 11.77 1.97
CA ILE A 88 6.29 11.83 1.87
C ILE A 88 5.90 11.88 0.39
N PHE A 89 4.75 11.26 0.11
CA PHE A 89 3.88 11.34 -1.08
C PHE A 89 4.24 10.42 -2.24
N LEU A 90 3.58 9.27 -2.24
CA LEU A 90 3.25 8.58 -3.48
C LEU A 90 1.71 8.57 -3.59
N SER A 91 1.17 9.48 -4.41
CA SER A 91 -0.12 9.20 -5.02
C SER A 91 0.11 8.04 -5.98
N LEU A 92 -0.13 6.83 -5.52
CA LEU A 92 -0.13 5.68 -6.39
C LEU A 92 -1.51 5.62 -7.04
N ARG A 93 -1.66 6.29 -8.17
CA ARG A 93 -2.87 6.15 -8.97
C ARG A 93 -2.88 4.72 -9.53
N ILE A 94 -3.81 3.89 -9.07
CA ILE A 94 -4.13 2.65 -9.76
C ILE A 94 -4.80 3.05 -11.07
N MET A 95 -4.01 3.13 -12.14
CA MET A 95 -4.54 3.27 -13.48
C MET A 95 -5.19 1.93 -13.82
N GLU A 96 -6.52 1.92 -13.92
CA GLU A 96 -7.22 0.87 -14.63
C GLU A 96 -6.61 0.77 -16.04
N LYS A 97 -6.36 -0.46 -16.49
CA LYS A 97 -6.02 -0.70 -17.89
C LYS A 97 -7.21 -0.38 -18.80
#